data_AF-A0AAU1FY34-F1
#
_entry.id   AF-A0AAU1FY34-F1
#
_cell.length_a   1.000
_cell.length_b   1.000
_cell.length_c   1.000
_cell.angle_alpha   90.00
_cell.angle_beta   90.00
_cell.angle_gamma   90.00
#
_symmetry.space_group_name_H-M   'P 1'
#
loop_
_entity.id
_entity.type
_entity.pdbx_description
1 polymer ?
#
loop_
_entity_poly.entity_id
_entity_poly.type
_entity_poly.pdbx_seq_one_letter_code
_entity_poly.pdbx_strand_id
1 'polypeptide(L)' 'MVESMNARLRKATRNRGHFPSELAALKVLYLAVRAQINPKARDKNHVAPLWQGARNQFSVFFEDRLSIQ' A
#
# COMPACT_ATOMS: atom_id res chain seq x y z
N MET A 1 8.13 -3.04 3.85
CA MET A 1 6.88 -2.47 3.28
C MET A 1 6.84 -0.96 3.41
N VAL A 2 7.14 -0.37 4.57
CA VAL A 2 7.15 1.09 4.76
C VAL A 2 8.25 1.78 3.94
N GLU A 3 9.48 1.28 3.97
CA GLU A 3 10.60 1.91 3.24
C GLU A 3 10.42 1.92 1.71
N SER A 4 9.88 0.84 1.12
CA SER A 4 9.61 0.82 -0.32
C SER A 4 8.53 1.83 -0.71
N MET A 5 7.54 2.05 0.15
CA MET A 5 6.54 3.10 -0.03
C MET A 5 7.18 4.48 0.04
N ASN A 6 7.98 4.75 1.08
CA ASN A 6 8.70 6.01 1.25
C ASN A 6 9.61 6.32 0.06
N ALA A 7 10.37 5.33 -0.42
CA ALA A 7 11.24 5.48 -1.59
C ALA A 7 10.45 5.89 -2.85
N ARG A 8 9.28 5.27 -3.07
CA ARG A 8 8.40 5.60 -4.21
C ARG A 8 7.78 6.98 -4.09
N LEU A 9 7.33 7.38 -2.89
CA LEU A 9 6.78 8.72 -2.65
C LEU A 9 7.85 9.80 -2.86
N ARG A 10 9.05 9.60 -2.30
CA ARG A 10 10.21 10.48 -2.53
C ARG A 10 10.56 10.60 -4.02
N LYS A 11 10.52 9.49 -4.77
CA LYS A 11 10.74 9.51 -6.21
C LYS A 11 9.67 10.31 -6.96
N ALA A 12 8.40 10.14 -6.56
CA ALA A 12 7.28 10.84 -7.19
C ALA A 12 7.31 12.36 -6.99
N THR A 13 7.88 12.83 -5.88
CA THR A 13 8.06 14.26 -5.59
C THR A 13 9.35 14.82 -6.17
N ARG A 14 10.50 14.14 -5.99
CA ARG A 14 11.82 14.60 -6.46
C ARG A 14 11.85 14.89 -7.96
N ASN A 15 11.16 14.09 -8.77
CA ASN A 15 11.17 14.22 -10.23
C ASN A 15 10.38 15.43 -10.76
N ARG A 16 9.66 16.18 -9.90
CA ARG A 16 8.72 17.24 -10.32
C ARG A 16 9.13 18.66 -9.93
N GLY A 17 10.25 18.85 -9.22
CA GLY A 17 10.72 20.19 -8.81
C GLY A 17 9.81 20.87 -7.77
N HIS A 18 9.75 22.20 -7.80
CA HIS A 18 8.87 22.96 -6.90
C HIS A 18 7.39 22.81 -7.28
N PHE A 19 6.55 22.62 -6.27
CA PHE A 19 5.11 22.58 -6.45
C PHE A 19 4.52 23.99 -6.35
N PRO A 20 3.53 24.35 -7.18
CA PRO A 20 2.87 25.65 -7.13
C PRO A 20 1.96 25.82 -5.90
N SER A 21 1.60 24.72 -5.23
CA SER A 21 0.85 24.72 -3.96
C SER A 21 1.01 23.39 -3.23
N GLU A 22 0.67 23.38 -1.94
CA GLU A 22 0.60 22.15 -1.15
C GLU A 22 -0.41 21.15 -1.72
N LEU A 23 -1.57 21.63 -2.20
CA LEU A 23 -2.59 20.77 -2.80
C LEU A 23 -2.08 20.07 -4.07
N ALA A 24 -1.23 20.74 -4.86
CA ALA A 24 -0.59 20.12 -6.03
C ALA A 24 0.37 18.99 -5.63
N ALA A 25 1.16 19.19 -4.57
CA ALA A 25 2.03 18.16 -4.00
C ALA A 25 1.21 16.97 -3.45
N LEU A 26 0.14 17.25 -2.72
CA LEU A 26 -0.74 16.25 -2.14
C LEU A 26 -1.45 15.42 -3.22
N LYS A 27 -1.91 16.05 -4.31
CA LYS A 27 -2.48 15.33 -5.46
C LYS A 27 -1.47 14.38 -6.08
N VAL A 28 -0.21 14.76 -6.18
CA VAL A 28 0.86 13.89 -6.68
C VAL A 28 1.08 12.68 -5.76
N LEU A 29 1.15 12.90 -4.45
CA LEU A 29 1.28 11.82 -3.48
C LEU A 29 0.07 10.88 -3.52
N TYR A 30 -1.14 11.43 -3.59
CA TYR A 30 -2.37 10.66 -3.73
C TYR A 30 -2.34 9.75 -4.96
N LEU A 31 -2.00 10.29 -6.13
CA LEU A 31 -1.90 9.49 -7.36
C LEU A 31 -0.81 8.43 -7.27
N ALA A 32 0.33 8.74 -6.64
CA ALA A 32 1.41 7.78 -6.41
C ALA A 32 0.96 6.62 -5.51
N VAL A 33 0.24 6.89 -4.41
CA VAL A 33 -0.33 5.87 -3.52
C VAL A 33 -1.38 5.03 -4.25
N ARG A 34 -2.31 5.68 -4.97
CA ARG A 34 -3.38 4.99 -5.71
C ARG A 34 -2.83 3.99 -6.72
N ALA A 35 -1.75 4.34 -7.41
CA ALA A 35 -1.06 3.44 -8.34
C ALA A 35 -0.38 2.23 -7.64
N GLN A 36 -0.11 2.30 -6.33
CA GLN A 36 0.41 1.16 -5.56
C GLN A 36 -0.69 0.22 -5.06
N ILE A 37 -1.85 0.77 -4.69
CA ILE A 37 -2.98 -0.01 -4.16
C ILE A 37 -3.66 -0.80 -5.29
N ASN A 38 -3.80 -0.18 -6.47
CA ASN A 38 -4.40 -0.82 -7.64
C ASN A 38 -3.41 -0.86 -8.80
N PRO A 39 -2.34 -1.69 -8.73
CA PRO A 39 -1.38 -1.78 -9.82
C PRO A 39 -2.05 -2.52 -10.98
N LYS A 40 -1.97 -1.95 -12.19
CA LYS A 40 -2.53 -2.56 -13.41
C LYS A 40 -1.97 -3.95 -13.73
N ALA A 41 -0.79 -4.29 -13.21
CA ALA A 41 -0.04 -5.49 -13.58
C ALA A 41 0.37 -6.37 -12.38
N ARG A 42 -0.15 -6.12 -11.16
CA ARG A 42 0.21 -6.94 -9.99
C ARG A 42 -0.77 -8.11 -9.87
N ASP A 43 -0.23 -9.31 -9.71
CA ASP A 43 -1.01 -10.49 -9.40
C ASP A 43 -1.76 -10.28 -8.07
N LYS A 44 -3.08 -10.47 -8.09
CA LYS A 44 -3.96 -10.35 -6.92
C LYS A 44 -3.65 -11.42 -5.87
N ASN A 45 -3.05 -12.53 -6.29
CA ASN A 45 -2.65 -13.63 -5.42
C ASN A 45 -1.26 -13.40 -4.79
N HIS A 46 -0.55 -12.33 -5.18
CA HIS A 46 0.75 -11.98 -4.60
C HIS A 46 0.56 -11.35 -3.21
N VAL A 47 0.33 -12.21 -2.22
CA VAL A 47 0.23 -11.89 -0.80
C VAL A 47 1.56 -12.12 -0.09
N ALA A 48 1.65 -11.68 1.17
CA ALA A 48 2.81 -11.97 2.00
C ALA A 48 3.04 -13.50 2.10
N PRO A 49 4.31 -13.96 2.15
CA PRO A 49 4.61 -15.35 2.43
C PRO A 49 3.90 -15.82 3.70
N LEU A 50 3.44 -17.07 3.72
CA LEU A 50 2.77 -17.68 4.87
C LEU A 50 1.45 -17.00 5.30
N TRP A 51 0.84 -16.17 4.45
CA TRP A 51 -0.39 -15.44 4.77
C TRP A 51 -1.51 -16.34 5.30
N GLN A 52 -1.68 -17.54 4.73
CA GLN A 52 -2.71 -18.48 5.18
C GLN A 52 -2.47 -18.95 6.63
N GLY A 53 -1.22 -19.25 6.99
CA GLY A 53 -0.87 -19.64 8.35
C GLY A 53 -1.12 -18.50 9.34
N ALA A 54 -0.71 -17.27 9.00
CA ALA A 54 -0.98 -16.09 9.81
C ALA A 54 -2.49 -15.85 9.99
N ARG A 55 -3.28 -16.01 8.92
CA ARG A 55 -4.74 -15.85 8.93
C ARG A 55 -5.42 -16.84 9.88
N ASN A 56 -4.97 -18.10 9.89
CA ASN A 56 -5.47 -19.12 10.83
C ASN A 56 -5.08 -18.82 12.28
N GLN A 57 -3.91 -18.23 12.53
CA GLN A 57 -3.55 -17.79 13.88
C GLN A 57 -4.43 -16.62 14.32
N PHE A 58 -4.70 -15.65 13.43
CA PHE A 58 -5.58 -14.54 13.74
C PHE A 58 -7.02 -14.97 14.06
N SER A 59 -7.55 -16.02 13.41
CA SER A 59 -8.87 -16.53 13.75
C SER A 59 -8.95 -17.08 15.17
N VAL A 60 -7.85 -17.64 15.69
CA VAL A 60 -7.77 -18.14 17.08
C VAL A 60 -7.65 -16.99 18.08
N PHE A 61 -6.75 -16.02 17.82
CA PHE A 61 -6.52 -14.92 18.76
C PHE A 61 -7.62 -13.86 18.79
N PHE A 62 -8.35 -13.71 17.67
CA PHE A 62 -9.40 -12.70 17.49
C PHE A 62 -10.72 -13.35 17.08
N GLU A 63 -11.15 -14.35 17.85
CA GLU A 63 -12.44 -15.02 17.71
C GLU A 63 -13.58 -13.98 17.65
N ASP A 64 -14.61 -14.24 16.83
CA ASP A 64 -15.75 -13.37 16.53
C ASP A 64 -15.47 -12.00 15.88
N ARG A 65 -14.19 -11.63 15.67
CA ARG A 65 -13.81 -10.37 14.99
C ARG A 65 -13.50 -10.55 13.51
N LEU A 66 -13.22 -11.78 13.10
CA LEU A 66 -12.86 -12.13 11.74
C LEU A 66 -13.87 -13.13 11.18
N SER A 67 -14.66 -12.71 10.19
CA SER A 67 -15.53 -13.60 9.40
C SER A 67 -14.68 -14.37 8.39
N ILE A 68 -13.90 -15.34 8.86
CA ILE A 68 -13.16 -16.24 7.97
C ILE A 68 -14.08 -17.43 7.69
N GLN A 69 -14.83 -17.35 6.59
CA GLN A 69 -15.49 -18.51 5.96
C GLN A 69 -14.48 -19.31 5.13
#